data_AF-A0A0C3RL74-F1
#
_entry.id   AF-A0A0C3RL74-F1
#
_cell.length_a   1.000
_cell.length_b   1.000
_cell.length_c   1.000
_cell.angle_alpha   90.00
_cell.angle_beta   90.00
_cell.angle_gamma   90.00
#
_symmetry.space_group_name_H-M   'P 1'
#
loop_
_entity.id
_entity.type
_entity.pdbx_description
1 polymer ?
#
loop_
_entity_poly.entity_id
_entity_poly.type
_entity_poly.pdbx_seq_one_letter_code
_entity_poly.pdbx_strand_id
1 'polypeptide(L)'
;MTMGLLLLTAGVALVHAEEDHGKKAKEHLEEAIKSGKEGSTKGVLSHSEEARKELIEQNKDHPYTHLQKPIYGEHQKSEHDKEAFEEIEEAIEEAKEGHTQQAVEAVERASAHLREKEQSK
;
A
#
# COMPACT_ATOMS: atom_id res chain seq x y z
N MET A 1 38.97 35.31 34.72
CA MET A 1 37.51 35.42 34.77
C MET A 1 37.01 35.83 33.40
N THR A 2 36.43 34.89 32.64
CA THR A 2 35.59 35.16 31.47
C THR A 2 34.46 34.14 31.47
N MET A 3 33.35 34.54 32.12
CA MET A 3 31.99 34.07 31.86
C MET A 3 31.70 34.40 30.38
N GLY A 4 31.13 33.59 29.50
CA GLY A 4 30.16 32.50 29.62
C GLY A 4 29.12 32.76 28.54
N LEU A 5 28.85 31.82 27.64
CA LEU A 5 27.58 31.70 26.92
C LEU A 5 27.52 30.31 26.27
N LEU A 6 26.79 29.41 26.91
CA LEU A 6 26.50 28.08 26.41
C LEU A 6 25.03 28.07 25.99
N LEU A 7 24.77 28.45 24.74
CA LEU A 7 23.48 28.26 24.08
C LEU A 7 23.50 26.86 23.47
N LEU A 8 23.09 25.85 24.23
CA LEU A 8 22.71 24.56 23.64
C LEU A 8 21.22 24.63 23.31
N THR A 9 20.94 24.90 22.05
CA THR A 9 19.61 24.86 21.44
C THR A 9 18.97 23.50 21.71
N ALA A 10 17.84 23.50 22.41
CA ALA A 10 16.95 22.36 22.49
C ALA A 10 16.41 22.08 21.08
N GLY A 11 17.05 21.15 20.37
CA GLY A 11 16.49 20.56 19.17
C GLY A 11 15.22 19.83 19.56
N VAL A 12 14.08 20.44 19.27
CA VAL A 12 12.79 19.74 19.29
C VAL A 12 12.93 18.65 18.23
N ALA A 13 13.17 17.42 18.67
CA ALA A 13 13.07 16.25 17.82
C ALA A 13 11.60 16.18 17.41
N LEU A 14 11.28 16.77 16.26
CA LEU A 14 10.07 16.48 15.53
C LEU A 14 10.16 14.99 15.16
N VAL A 15 9.65 14.14 16.04
CA VAL A 15 9.33 12.77 15.71
C VAL A 15 8.16 12.89 14.73
N HIS A 16 8.47 13.01 13.44
CA HIS A 16 7.48 12.75 12.40
C HIS A 16 6.99 11.33 12.66
N ALA A 17 5.71 11.18 13.00
CA ALA A 17 5.07 9.88 12.92
C ALA A 17 5.21 9.45 11.45
N GLU A 18 6.05 8.46 11.20
CA GLU A 18 6.19 7.85 9.88
C GLU A 18 4.78 7.41 9.45
N GLU A 19 4.32 7.91 8.30
CA GLU A 19 3.00 7.53 7.79
C GLU A 19 3.07 6.05 7.37
N ASP A 20 2.31 5.19 8.04
CA ASP A 20 2.23 3.77 7.69
C ASP A 20 1.34 3.57 6.45
N HIS A 21 1.93 3.88 5.29
CA HIS A 21 1.30 3.77 3.98
C HIS A 21 0.84 2.32 3.68
N GLY A 22 1.56 1.30 4.19
CA GLY A 22 1.17 -0.10 4.03
C GLY A 22 -0.13 -0.43 4.77
N LYS A 23 -0.29 0.08 6.00
CA LYS A 23 -1.54 -0.06 6.76
C LYS A 23 -2.70 0.70 6.12
N LYS A 24 -2.47 1.93 5.66
CA LYS A 24 -3.50 2.72 4.95
C LYS A 24 -3.98 2.04 3.67
N ALA A 25 -3.06 1.46 2.88
CA ALA A 25 -3.41 0.70 1.69
C ALA A 25 -4.38 -0.46 2.01
N LYS A 26 -4.10 -1.20 3.09
CA LYS A 26 -4.98 -2.29 3.55
C LYS A 26 -6.35 -1.80 4.00
N GLU A 27 -6.41 -0.72 4.77
CA GLU A 27 -7.67 -0.10 5.20
C GLU A 27 -8.53 0.30 3.99
N HIS A 28 -7.90 0.83 2.93
CA HIS A 28 -8.60 1.11 1.69
C HIS A 28 -9.09 -0.15 0.96
N LEU A 29 -8.31 -1.23 0.86
CA LEU A 29 -8.79 -2.48 0.26
C LEU A 29 -9.97 -3.08 1.06
N GLU A 30 -9.95 -2.99 2.40
CA GLU A 30 -11.08 -3.43 3.24
C GLU A 30 -12.36 -2.63 2.95
N GLU A 31 -12.27 -1.30 2.84
CA GLU A 31 -13.43 -0.45 2.49
C GLU A 31 -13.88 -0.65 1.03
N ALA A 32 -12.97 -1.00 0.11
CA ALA A 32 -13.33 -1.41 -1.26
C ALA A 32 -14.17 -2.70 -1.26
N ILE A 33 -13.75 -3.73 -0.52
CA ILE A 33 -14.50 -5.00 -0.38
C ILE A 33 -15.88 -4.73 0.21
N LYS A 34 -15.95 -3.93 1.29
CA LYS A 34 -17.22 -3.57 1.94
C LYS A 34 -18.15 -2.82 0.98
N SER A 35 -17.63 -1.83 0.27
CA SER A 35 -18.38 -1.09 -0.75
C SER A 35 -18.94 -2.02 -1.83
N GLY A 36 -18.13 -2.96 -2.32
CA GLY A 36 -18.58 -3.93 -3.31
C GLY A 36 -19.65 -4.88 -2.79
N LYS A 37 -19.56 -5.33 -1.54
CA LYS A 37 -20.61 -6.13 -0.86
C LYS A 37 -21.92 -5.35 -0.70
N GLU A 38 -21.85 -4.03 -0.59
CA GLU A 38 -23.01 -3.13 -0.59
C GLU A 38 -23.51 -2.79 -2.01
N GLY A 39 -22.88 -3.33 -3.06
CA GLY A 39 -23.24 -3.09 -4.47
C GLY A 39 -22.69 -1.78 -5.04
N SER A 40 -21.76 -1.12 -4.36
CA SER A 40 -21.17 0.16 -4.78
C SER A 40 -19.90 -0.05 -5.59
N THR A 41 -20.03 -0.22 -6.91
CA THR A 41 -18.87 -0.28 -7.83
C THR A 41 -18.00 0.98 -7.75
N LYS A 42 -18.63 2.15 -7.54
CA LYS A 42 -17.91 3.41 -7.35
C LYS A 42 -17.06 3.42 -6.08
N GLY A 43 -17.54 2.79 -5.02
CA GLY A 43 -16.77 2.62 -3.78
C GLY A 43 -15.59 1.67 -3.97
N VAL A 44 -15.78 0.56 -4.69
CA VAL A 44 -14.68 -0.35 -5.06
C VAL A 44 -13.61 0.41 -5.85
N LEU A 45 -14.01 1.17 -6.88
CA LEU A 45 -13.10 1.98 -7.69
C LEU A 45 -12.33 2.99 -6.86
N SER A 46 -13.04 3.84 -6.09
CA SER A 46 -12.42 4.93 -5.34
C SER A 46 -11.43 4.42 -4.31
N HIS A 47 -11.80 3.39 -3.56
CA HIS A 47 -10.92 2.85 -2.52
C HIS A 47 -9.75 2.06 -3.11
N SER A 48 -9.92 1.37 -4.24
CA SER A 48 -8.80 0.71 -4.94
C SER A 48 -7.79 1.73 -5.48
N GLU A 49 -8.25 2.88 -5.99
CA GLU A 49 -7.36 3.97 -6.42
C GLU A 49 -6.55 4.58 -5.25
N GLU A 50 -7.18 4.76 -4.09
CA GLU A 50 -6.46 5.24 -2.89
C GLU A 50 -5.48 4.19 -2.36
N ALA A 51 -5.86 2.90 -2.32
CA ALA A 51 -4.93 1.83 -1.96
C ALA A 51 -3.69 1.81 -2.87
N ARG A 52 -3.88 2.01 -4.18
CA ARG A 52 -2.78 2.09 -5.15
C ARG A 52 -1.85 3.26 -4.85
N LYS A 53 -2.40 4.44 -4.51
CA LYS A 53 -1.60 5.62 -4.15
C LYS A 53 -0.75 5.38 -2.91
N GLU A 54 -1.36 4.82 -1.86
CA GLU A 54 -0.67 4.49 -0.61
C GLU A 54 0.46 3.48 -0.85
N LEU A 55 0.25 2.42 -1.66
CA LEU A 55 1.34 1.49 -2.01
C LEU A 55 2.45 2.15 -2.84
N ILE A 56 2.13 3.14 -3.69
CA ILE A 56 3.13 3.92 -4.43
C ILE A 56 3.98 4.74 -3.46
N GLU A 57 3.38 5.42 -2.47
CA GLU A 57 4.13 6.15 -1.44
C GLU A 57 4.97 5.20 -0.58
N GLN A 58 4.40 4.07 -0.14
CA GLN A 58 5.15 3.03 0.58
C GLN A 58 6.39 2.57 -0.21
N ASN A 59 6.27 2.39 -1.53
CA ASN A 59 7.37 1.98 -2.39
C ASN A 59 8.39 3.10 -2.68
N LYS A 60 8.05 4.39 -2.50
CA LYS A 60 9.07 5.45 -2.55
C LYS A 60 9.98 5.40 -1.33
N ASP A 61 9.40 5.14 -0.16
CA ASP A 61 10.13 5.03 1.10
C ASP A 61 10.89 3.70 1.19
N HIS A 62 10.34 2.64 0.58
CA HIS A 62 10.91 1.29 0.56
C HIS A 62 10.90 0.72 -0.87
N PRO A 63 11.79 1.16 -1.77
CA PRO A 63 11.77 0.73 -3.16
C PRO A 63 12.18 -0.73 -3.32
N TYR A 64 11.18 -1.60 -3.53
CA TYR A 64 11.40 -2.99 -3.96
C TYR A 64 11.44 -3.13 -5.49
N THR A 65 11.17 -2.06 -6.22
CA THR A 65 11.22 -2.03 -7.68
C THR A 65 12.66 -1.82 -8.11
N HIS A 66 13.40 -2.90 -8.37
CA HIS A 66 14.46 -3.06 -9.40
C HIS A 66 15.00 -4.50 -9.29
N LEU A 67 14.23 -5.50 -9.74
CA LEU A 67 14.72 -6.86 -9.85
C LEU A 67 15.03 -7.20 -11.31
N GLN A 68 16.33 -7.27 -11.63
CA GLN A 68 16.81 -8.01 -12.79
C GLN A 68 16.35 -9.45 -12.64
N LYS A 69 15.39 -9.89 -13.48
CA LYS A 69 14.85 -11.26 -13.59
C LYS A 69 14.94 -12.07 -12.27
N PRO A 70 13.99 -11.89 -11.33
CA PRO A 70 14.02 -12.66 -10.10
C PRO A 70 13.90 -14.16 -10.41
N ILE A 71 14.70 -14.98 -9.71
CA ILE A 71 14.40 -16.40 -9.57
C ILE A 71 13.22 -16.49 -8.60
N TYR A 72 12.16 -17.19 -9.00
CA TYR A 72 10.94 -17.35 -8.20
C TYR A 72 11.26 -17.72 -6.74
N GLY A 73 10.80 -16.91 -5.79
CA GLY A 73 10.99 -17.13 -4.34
C GLY A 73 12.28 -16.56 -3.73
N GLU A 74 13.17 -15.94 -4.51
CA GLU A 74 14.37 -15.27 -3.97
C GLU A 74 14.03 -13.91 -3.34
N HIS A 75 12.93 -13.28 -3.78
CA HIS A 75 12.49 -11.94 -3.33
C HIS A 75 10.98 -11.87 -3.06
N GLN A 76 10.48 -12.75 -2.18
CA GLN A 76 9.04 -12.92 -1.89
C GLN A 76 8.29 -11.60 -1.58
N LYS A 77 8.89 -10.66 -0.83
CA LYS A 77 8.27 -9.35 -0.57
C LYS A 77 8.04 -8.53 -1.84
N SER A 78 8.97 -8.57 -2.78
CA SER A 78 8.85 -7.86 -4.05
C SER A 78 7.89 -8.55 -5.02
N GLU A 79 7.78 -9.87 -4.96
CA GLU A 79 6.81 -10.65 -5.74
C GLU A 79 5.39 -10.30 -5.29
N HIS A 80 5.12 -10.36 -3.99
CA HIS A 80 3.83 -9.99 -3.44
C HIS A 80 3.48 -8.52 -3.64
N ASP A 81 4.45 -7.60 -3.65
CA ASP A 81 4.19 -6.21 -4.04
C ASP A 81 3.73 -6.10 -5.50
N LYS A 82 4.45 -6.76 -6.41
CA LYS A 82 4.08 -6.77 -7.83
C LYS A 82 2.68 -7.34 -8.02
N GLU A 83 2.40 -8.48 -7.41
CA GLU A 83 1.10 -9.14 -7.48
C GLU A 83 0.00 -8.25 -6.89
N ALA A 84 0.22 -7.61 -5.74
CA ALA A 84 -0.74 -6.67 -5.16
C ALA A 84 -1.05 -5.49 -6.10
N PHE A 85 -0.04 -4.95 -6.81
CA PHE A 85 -0.27 -3.89 -7.80
C PHE A 85 -1.09 -4.38 -8.99
N GLU A 86 -0.75 -5.54 -9.55
CA GLU A 86 -1.45 -6.12 -10.70
C GLU A 86 -2.92 -6.40 -10.37
N GLU A 87 -3.19 -6.93 -9.18
CA GLU A 87 -4.56 -7.21 -8.72
C GLU A 87 -5.36 -5.93 -8.42
N ILE A 88 -4.72 -4.87 -7.92
CA ILE A 88 -5.38 -3.56 -7.74
C ILE A 88 -5.70 -2.92 -9.11
N GLU A 89 -4.82 -3.07 -10.09
CA GLU A 89 -5.07 -2.58 -11.45
C GLU A 89 -6.26 -3.32 -12.09
N GLU A 90 -6.32 -4.65 -11.97
CA GLU A 90 -7.47 -5.45 -12.40
C GLU A 90 -8.77 -5.00 -11.70
N ALA A 91 -8.73 -4.83 -10.38
CA ALA A 91 -9.89 -4.33 -9.63
C ALA A 91 -10.42 -2.99 -10.15
N ILE A 92 -9.51 -2.06 -10.48
CA ILE A 92 -9.85 -0.75 -11.03
C ILE A 92 -10.45 -0.87 -12.43
N GLU A 93 -9.90 -1.74 -13.29
CA GLU A 93 -10.40 -1.99 -14.64
C GLU A 93 -11.81 -2.59 -14.61
N GLU A 94 -12.00 -3.67 -13.85
CA GLU A 94 -13.30 -4.32 -13.67
C GLU A 94 -14.35 -3.35 -13.08
N ALA A 95 -13.95 -2.53 -12.10
CA ALA A 95 -14.85 -1.53 -11.52
C ALA A 95 -15.23 -0.42 -12.52
N LYS A 96 -14.33 -0.02 -13.42
CA LYS A 96 -14.63 0.94 -14.51
C LYS A 96 -15.60 0.35 -15.53
N GLU A 97 -15.53 -0.96 -15.76
CA GLU A 97 -16.46 -1.68 -16.64
C GLU A 97 -17.81 -2.00 -15.97
N GLY A 98 -17.94 -1.74 -14.67
CA GLY A 98 -19.17 -2.00 -13.92
C GLY A 98 -19.26 -3.41 -13.34
N HIS A 99 -18.21 -4.22 -13.48
CA HIS A 99 -18.13 -5.60 -13.02
C HIS A 99 -17.81 -5.67 -11.52
N THR A 100 -18.78 -5.33 -10.68
CA THR A 100 -18.58 -5.20 -9.22
C THR A 100 -18.02 -6.47 -8.57
N GLN A 101 -18.50 -7.65 -8.99
CA GLN A 101 -18.08 -8.90 -8.37
C GLN A 101 -16.60 -9.21 -8.69
N GLN A 102 -16.21 -9.14 -9.96
CA GLN A 102 -14.83 -9.36 -10.39
C GLN A 102 -13.89 -8.34 -9.75
N ALA A 103 -14.31 -7.08 -9.67
CA ALA A 103 -13.56 -6.05 -8.99
C ALA A 103 -13.32 -6.39 -7.51
N VAL A 104 -14.33 -6.89 -6.79
CA VAL A 104 -14.16 -7.33 -5.39
C VAL A 104 -13.24 -8.54 -5.29
N GLU A 105 -13.37 -9.53 -6.17
CA GLU A 105 -12.50 -10.71 -6.19
C GLU A 105 -11.03 -10.32 -6.38
N ALA A 106 -10.74 -9.36 -7.28
CA ALA A 106 -9.40 -8.82 -7.47
C ALA A 106 -8.89 -8.06 -6.22
N VAL A 107 -9.73 -7.25 -5.55
CA VAL A 107 -9.36 -6.61 -4.27
C VAL A 107 -9.04 -7.63 -3.17
N GLU A 108 -9.78 -8.75 -3.11
CA GLU A 108 -9.51 -9.82 -2.14
C GLU A 108 -8.15 -10.49 -2.42
N ARG A 109 -7.79 -10.71 -3.68
CA ARG A 109 -6.47 -11.22 -4.07
C ARG A 109 -5.35 -10.24 -3.73
N ALA A 110 -5.51 -8.95 -4.05
CA ALA A 110 -4.56 -7.92 -3.64
C ALA A 110 -4.34 -7.90 -2.12
N SER A 111 -5.42 -7.99 -1.35
CA SER A 111 -5.36 -8.03 0.12
C SER A 111 -4.60 -9.26 0.64
N ALA A 112 -4.75 -10.41 -0.03
CA ALA A 112 -4.01 -11.62 0.29
C ALA A 112 -2.50 -11.42 0.06
N HIS A 113 -2.10 -10.89 -1.09
CA HIS A 113 -0.68 -10.61 -1.37
C HIS A 113 -0.06 -9.64 -0.37
N LEU A 114 -0.76 -8.56 0.02
CA LEU A 114 -0.25 -7.65 1.06
C LEU A 114 -0.12 -8.31 2.45
N ARG A 115 -0.93 -9.33 2.74
CA ARG A 115 -0.80 -10.12 3.97
C ARG A 115 0.35 -11.10 3.90
N GLU A 116 0.57 -11.73 2.74
CA GLU A 116 1.68 -12.65 2.50
C GLU A 116 3.04 -11.93 2.48
N LYS A 117 3.09 -10.71 1.93
CA LYS A 117 4.26 -9.81 2.00
C LYS A 117 4.75 -9.59 3.43
N GLU A 118 3.85 -9.31 4.37
CA GLU A 118 4.21 -9.10 5.78
C GLU A 118 4.77 -10.35 6.47
N GLN A 119 4.36 -11.53 5.99
CA GLN A 119 4.81 -12.81 6.52
C GLN A 119 6.09 -13.32 5.85
N SER A 120 6.46 -12.72 4.71
CA SER A 120 7.64 -13.07 3.94
C SER A 120 8.93 -12.56 4.57
N LYS A 121 10.04 -13.27 4.35
CA LYS A 121 11.36 -12.91 4.89
C LYS A 121 11.94 -11.70 4.16
#